data_AF-A0A072P2V5-F1
#
_entry.id   AF-A0A072P2V5-F1
#
_cell.length_a   1.000
_cell.length_b   1.000
_cell.length_c   1.000
_cell.angle_alpha   90.00
_cell.angle_beta   90.00
_cell.angle_gamma   90.00
#
_symmetry.space_group_name_H-M   'P 1'
#
loop_
_entity.id
_entity.type
_entity.pdbx_description
1 polymer ?
#
loop_
_entity_poly.entity_id
_entity_poly.type
_entity_poly.pdbx_seq_one_letter_code
_entity_poly.pdbx_strand_id
1 'polypeptide(L)'
;MPSTAASWKATSEAQWRDSPRTVEYYFRDLLSSFFKGSERWQQLNPLRLPLRTWQLSWELTSESTLDPLSSKAPLAFNGIELFRTAYMRLLPNFNPDRGFFLGESHSGGTRNGYLRRSRYLTIAILYAAHALSIPVRLGVELIARTYIPFWSIEHSLCSFDCATLLNIWLKGLVITVHTNGMDGLKKSEKWLLSILTDIIKETSFAQALGDVEGEASRSEQMSKTVVHLWARIFSGAHVYEIDNVVKARFDRLAGLSQD
;
A
#
# COMPACT_ATOMS: atom_id res chain seq x y z
N MET A 1 -21.04 11.87 -6.80
CA MET A 1 -21.17 10.56 -6.11
C MET A 1 -21.20 10.84 -4.62
N PRO A 2 -22.22 10.41 -3.86
CA PRO A 2 -22.25 10.64 -2.43
C PRO A 2 -21.01 9.97 -1.80
N SER A 3 -20.23 10.74 -1.08
CA SER A 3 -18.99 10.32 -0.43
C SER A 3 -19.28 9.20 0.56
N THR A 4 -18.90 7.98 0.22
CA THR A 4 -19.07 6.76 1.05
C THR A 4 -18.20 6.73 2.30
N ALA A 5 -17.42 7.79 2.59
CA ALA A 5 -16.53 7.87 3.76
C ALA A 5 -17.23 7.66 5.12
N ALA A 6 -18.56 7.85 5.21
CA ALA A 6 -19.30 7.60 6.44
C ALA A 6 -19.46 6.10 6.79
N SER A 7 -19.32 5.19 5.82
CA SER A 7 -19.66 3.77 6.01
C SER A 7 -18.54 2.88 6.58
N TRP A 8 -17.40 3.46 6.98
CA TRP A 8 -16.18 2.69 7.30
C TRP A 8 -15.71 2.84 8.74
N LYS A 9 -16.50 3.47 9.62
CA LYS A 9 -16.25 3.54 11.07
C LYS A 9 -16.90 2.36 11.80
N ALA A 10 -16.53 1.13 11.44
CA ALA A 10 -17.02 -0.05 12.15
C ALA A 10 -16.50 -0.01 13.60
N THR A 11 -17.42 -0.05 14.57
CA THR A 11 -17.11 -0.11 16.01
C THR A 11 -17.28 -1.50 16.60
N SER A 12 -17.72 -2.45 15.77
CA SER A 12 -17.90 -3.85 16.13
C SER A 12 -17.54 -4.77 14.97
N GLU A 13 -17.23 -6.04 15.28
CA GLU A 13 -16.95 -7.08 14.29
C GLU A 13 -18.10 -7.26 13.29
N ALA A 14 -19.35 -7.20 13.76
CA ALA A 14 -20.53 -7.32 12.89
C ALA A 14 -20.62 -6.18 11.87
N GLN A 15 -20.40 -4.94 12.30
CA GLN A 15 -20.36 -3.78 11.41
C GLN A 15 -19.20 -3.86 10.40
N TRP A 16 -18.08 -4.46 10.81
CA TRP A 16 -16.96 -4.69 9.93
C TRP A 16 -17.29 -5.73 8.84
N ARG A 17 -17.99 -6.82 9.19
CA ARG A 17 -18.40 -7.86 8.22
C ARG A 17 -19.35 -7.34 7.14
N ASP A 18 -20.23 -6.40 7.50
CA ASP A 18 -21.21 -5.79 6.59
C ASP A 18 -20.66 -4.60 5.79
N SER A 19 -19.42 -4.17 6.05
CA SER A 19 -18.84 -3.01 5.39
C SER A 19 -18.52 -3.29 3.90
N PRO A 20 -18.76 -2.34 2.98
CA PRO A 20 -18.53 -2.55 1.54
C PRO A 20 -17.10 -2.96 1.21
N ARG A 21 -16.86 -4.13 0.60
CA ARG A 21 -15.51 -4.67 0.31
C ARG A 21 -14.95 -4.24 -1.05
N THR A 22 -15.24 -3.01 -1.49
CA THR A 22 -14.98 -2.54 -2.85
C THR A 22 -13.51 -2.63 -3.27
N VAL A 23 -12.56 -2.23 -2.41
CA VAL A 23 -11.11 -2.31 -2.69
C VAL A 23 -10.63 -3.77 -2.77
N GLU A 24 -11.17 -4.65 -1.93
CA GLU A 24 -10.85 -6.09 -1.92
C GLU A 24 -11.40 -6.80 -3.17
N TYR A 25 -12.62 -6.46 -3.60
CA TYR A 25 -13.20 -6.96 -4.85
C TYR A 25 -12.38 -6.50 -6.06
N TYR A 26 -12.01 -5.21 -6.13
CA TYR A 26 -11.17 -4.71 -7.20
C TYR A 26 -9.78 -5.36 -7.20
N PHE A 27 -9.18 -5.55 -6.03
CA PHE A 27 -7.91 -6.24 -5.88
C PHE A 27 -8.01 -7.68 -6.40
N ARG A 28 -9.06 -8.42 -5.99
CA ARG A 28 -9.31 -9.79 -6.44
C ARG A 28 -9.58 -9.86 -7.96
N ASP A 29 -10.43 -8.99 -8.50
CA ASP A 29 -10.74 -8.96 -9.93
C ASP A 29 -9.53 -8.56 -10.78
N LEU A 30 -8.73 -7.60 -10.31
CA LEU A 30 -7.51 -7.20 -11.00
C LEU A 30 -6.46 -8.33 -10.96
N LEU A 31 -6.30 -8.98 -9.80
CA LEU A 31 -5.47 -10.17 -9.66
C LEU A 31 -5.89 -11.23 -10.69
N SER A 32 -7.17 -11.58 -10.74
CA SER A 32 -7.65 -12.61 -11.67
C SER A 32 -7.51 -12.20 -13.15
N SER A 33 -7.81 -10.94 -13.50
CA SER A 33 -7.76 -10.47 -14.90
C SER A 33 -6.33 -10.33 -15.44
N PHE A 34 -5.38 -9.88 -14.61
CA PHE A 34 -3.99 -9.68 -15.02
C PHE A 34 -3.31 -10.98 -15.41
N PHE A 35 -3.53 -12.06 -14.66
CA PHE A 35 -2.91 -13.35 -14.95
C PHE A 35 -3.62 -14.10 -16.08
N LYS A 36 -4.91 -13.85 -16.34
CA LYS A 36 -5.59 -14.34 -17.55
C LYS A 36 -5.02 -13.74 -18.85
N GLY A 37 -4.62 -12.46 -18.84
CA GLY A 37 -4.12 -11.75 -20.03
C GLY A 37 -2.59 -11.82 -20.29
N SER A 38 -1.90 -12.86 -19.81
CA SER A 38 -0.42 -12.90 -19.74
C SER A 38 0.23 -14.09 -20.47
N GLU A 39 -0.21 -14.45 -21.67
CA GLU A 39 0.48 -15.48 -22.47
C GLU A 39 1.79 -14.97 -23.12
N ARG A 40 1.81 -13.72 -23.62
CA ARG A 40 2.96 -13.18 -24.38
C ARG A 40 4.19 -12.80 -23.53
N TRP A 41 4.06 -12.72 -22.21
CA TRP A 41 5.04 -12.01 -21.35
C TRP A 41 5.67 -12.86 -20.23
N GLN A 42 5.39 -14.16 -20.19
CA GLN A 42 6.10 -15.13 -19.33
C GLN A 42 7.60 -15.25 -19.67
N GLN A 43 8.00 -14.80 -20.86
CA GLN A 43 9.35 -14.98 -21.39
C GLN A 43 10.40 -13.93 -20.93
N LEU A 44 10.00 -12.81 -20.30
CA LEU A 44 10.93 -11.69 -20.04
C LEU A 44 11.47 -11.60 -18.60
N ASN A 45 10.98 -12.41 -17.66
CA ASN A 45 11.56 -12.49 -16.31
C ASN A 45 11.22 -13.85 -15.66
N PRO A 46 12.23 -14.66 -15.30
CA PRO A 46 12.04 -16.03 -14.83
C PRO A 46 11.23 -16.13 -13.53
N LEU A 47 11.16 -15.06 -12.74
CA LEU A 47 10.42 -15.03 -11.47
C LEU A 47 8.91 -14.81 -11.65
N ARG A 48 8.44 -14.54 -12.87
CA ARG A 48 7.02 -14.24 -13.14
C ARG A 48 6.14 -15.47 -13.25
N LEU A 49 6.67 -16.56 -13.80
CA LEU A 49 5.96 -17.84 -13.86
C LEU A 49 5.76 -18.43 -12.45
N PRO A 50 6.79 -18.49 -11.58
CA PRO A 50 6.62 -18.91 -10.19
C PRO A 50 5.58 -18.09 -9.41
N LEU A 51 5.56 -16.75 -9.56
CA LEU A 51 4.56 -15.91 -8.87
C LEU A 51 3.14 -16.20 -9.36
N ARG A 52 2.96 -16.47 -10.66
CA ARG A 52 1.66 -16.88 -11.21
C ARG A 52 1.23 -18.23 -10.65
N THR A 53 2.14 -19.21 -10.62
CA THR A 53 1.87 -20.53 -10.06
C THR A 53 1.48 -20.43 -8.59
N TRP A 54 2.25 -19.67 -7.81
CA TRP A 54 1.97 -19.43 -6.39
C TRP A 54 0.56 -18.86 -6.19
N GLN A 55 0.16 -17.85 -6.97
CA GLN A 55 -1.18 -17.28 -6.85
C GLN A 55 -2.27 -18.28 -7.20
N LEU A 56 -2.14 -19.00 -8.32
CA LEU A 56 -3.14 -20.00 -8.70
C LEU A 56 -3.29 -21.06 -7.61
N SER A 57 -2.17 -21.50 -7.02
CA SER A 57 -2.19 -22.40 -5.87
C SER A 57 -2.88 -21.75 -4.65
N TRP A 58 -2.63 -20.47 -4.37
CA TRP A 58 -3.29 -19.74 -3.29
C TRP A 58 -4.80 -19.61 -3.51
N GLU A 59 -5.26 -19.29 -4.73
CA GLU A 59 -6.69 -19.18 -5.08
C GLU A 59 -7.44 -20.52 -4.98
N LEU A 60 -6.74 -21.63 -5.24
CA LEU A 60 -7.31 -22.99 -5.19
C LEU A 60 -7.32 -23.61 -3.79
N THR A 61 -6.58 -23.03 -2.84
CA THR A 61 -6.44 -23.60 -1.49
C THR A 61 -7.63 -23.19 -0.61
N SER A 62 -8.15 -24.12 0.20
CA SER A 62 -9.28 -23.87 1.12
C SER A 62 -8.96 -22.89 2.26
N GLU A 63 -7.70 -22.49 2.38
CA GLU A 63 -7.18 -21.52 3.34
C GLU A 63 -7.04 -20.11 2.75
N SER A 64 -7.38 -19.93 1.47
CA SER A 64 -7.40 -18.63 0.80
C SER A 64 -8.44 -17.71 1.44
N THR A 65 -7.98 -16.70 2.18
CA THR A 65 -8.85 -15.71 2.79
C THR A 65 -8.23 -14.32 2.71
N LEU A 66 -9.09 -13.32 2.48
CA LEU A 66 -8.77 -11.89 2.62
C LEU A 66 -9.41 -11.31 3.89
N ASP A 67 -10.03 -12.15 4.72
CA ASP A 67 -10.64 -11.75 5.97
C ASP A 67 -9.62 -11.80 7.13
N PRO A 68 -9.18 -10.64 7.68
CA PRO A 68 -8.25 -10.55 8.81
C PRO A 68 -8.73 -11.25 10.07
N LEU A 69 -10.04 -11.50 10.20
CA LEU A 69 -10.63 -12.16 11.37
C LEU A 69 -10.80 -13.67 11.19
N SER A 70 -10.47 -14.22 10.02
CA SER A 70 -10.52 -15.65 9.78
C SER A 70 -9.48 -16.40 10.62
N SER A 71 -9.83 -17.58 11.14
CA SER A 71 -8.84 -18.44 11.82
C SER A 71 -7.70 -18.91 10.91
N LYS A 72 -7.90 -18.86 9.59
CA LYS A 72 -6.89 -19.20 8.56
C LYS A 72 -6.07 -17.98 8.10
N ALA A 73 -6.39 -16.80 8.63
CA ALA A 73 -5.77 -15.52 8.28
C ALA A 73 -4.24 -15.55 8.33
N PRO A 74 -3.56 -16.02 9.41
CA PRO A 74 -2.12 -15.79 9.54
C PRO A 74 -1.29 -16.33 8.38
N LEU A 75 -1.56 -17.56 7.93
CA LEU A 75 -0.84 -18.16 6.82
C LEU A 75 -1.20 -17.51 5.48
N ALA A 76 -2.48 -17.24 5.26
CA ALA A 76 -2.96 -16.61 4.02
C ALA A 76 -2.41 -15.20 3.85
N PHE A 77 -2.40 -14.39 4.92
CA PHE A 77 -1.87 -13.03 4.87
C PHE A 77 -0.37 -13.00 4.70
N ASN A 78 0.39 -13.80 5.46
CA ASN A 78 1.85 -13.85 5.28
C ASN A 78 2.21 -14.21 3.84
N GLY A 79 1.49 -15.17 3.25
CA GLY A 79 1.63 -15.51 1.84
C GLY A 79 1.39 -14.32 0.91
N ILE A 80 0.29 -13.57 1.10
CA ILE A 80 -0.02 -12.38 0.32
C ILE A 80 1.05 -11.29 0.50
N GLU A 81 1.53 -11.04 1.72
CA GLU A 81 2.55 -10.02 1.97
C GLU A 81 3.89 -10.38 1.30
N LEU A 82 4.29 -11.66 1.32
CA LEU A 82 5.45 -12.15 0.57
C LEU A 82 5.25 -12.01 -0.94
N PHE A 83 4.06 -12.33 -1.46
CA PHE A 83 3.73 -12.16 -2.87
C PHE A 83 3.82 -10.70 -3.31
N ARG A 84 3.21 -9.76 -2.56
CA ARG A 84 3.29 -8.32 -2.84
C ARG A 84 4.73 -7.84 -2.82
N THR A 85 5.48 -8.23 -1.79
CA THR A 85 6.90 -7.91 -1.63
C THR A 85 7.72 -8.39 -2.82
N ALA A 86 7.57 -9.65 -3.22
CA ALA A 86 8.24 -10.21 -4.39
C ALA A 86 7.86 -9.45 -5.67
N TYR A 87 6.57 -9.14 -5.84
CA TYR A 87 6.09 -8.42 -7.01
C TYR A 87 6.69 -7.01 -7.12
N MET A 88 6.69 -6.24 -6.02
CA MET A 88 7.27 -4.90 -5.98
C MET A 88 8.77 -4.93 -6.30
N ARG A 89 9.50 -5.93 -5.80
CA ARG A 89 10.94 -6.11 -6.07
C ARG A 89 11.29 -6.45 -7.51
N LEU A 90 10.31 -6.87 -8.32
CA LEU A 90 10.49 -7.07 -9.76
C LEU A 90 10.26 -5.79 -10.58
N LEU A 91 9.86 -4.68 -9.96
CA LEU A 91 9.69 -3.41 -10.66
C LEU A 91 11.06 -2.80 -11.01
N PRO A 92 11.26 -2.37 -12.27
CA PRO A 92 12.45 -1.62 -12.63
C PRO A 92 12.57 -0.33 -11.81
N ASN A 93 13.77 -0.04 -11.32
CA ASN A 93 14.10 1.15 -10.53
C ASN A 93 13.39 1.25 -9.16
N PHE A 94 12.76 0.16 -8.68
CA PHE A 94 12.29 0.08 -7.31
C PHE A 94 13.30 -0.72 -6.48
N ASN A 95 14.11 -0.01 -5.69
CA ASN A 95 15.00 -0.63 -4.71
C ASN A 95 14.84 0.13 -3.39
N PRO A 96 13.98 -0.36 -2.47
CA PRO A 96 13.81 0.26 -1.17
C PRO A 96 15.14 0.15 -0.42
N ASP A 97 15.59 1.26 0.16
CA ASP A 97 16.85 1.30 0.90
C ASP A 97 16.77 0.37 2.13
N ARG A 98 17.51 -0.74 2.07
CA ARG A 98 17.54 -1.79 3.09
C ARG A 98 18.71 -1.63 4.05
N GLY A 99 19.68 -0.78 3.72
CA GLY A 99 20.80 -0.46 4.62
C GLY A 99 20.32 0.08 5.96
N PHE A 100 19.17 0.77 5.91
CA PHE A 100 18.49 1.25 7.10
C PHE A 100 18.06 0.16 8.09
N PHE A 101 17.60 -1.02 7.63
CA PHE A 101 17.27 -2.14 8.54
C PHE A 101 18.50 -2.74 9.22
N LEU A 102 19.68 -2.55 8.63
CA LEU A 102 20.94 -3.07 9.15
C LEU A 102 21.66 -2.05 10.05
N GLY A 103 21.05 -0.90 10.34
CA GLY A 103 21.68 0.17 11.11
C GLY A 103 22.84 0.84 10.37
N GLU A 104 22.98 0.61 9.06
CA GLU A 104 24.07 1.16 8.27
C GLU A 104 23.70 2.59 7.80
N SER A 105 24.58 3.54 8.08
CA SER A 105 24.52 4.92 7.57
C SER A 105 24.89 4.93 6.09
N HIS A 106 23.99 4.46 5.23
CA HIS A 106 24.17 4.61 3.79
C HIS A 106 23.56 5.92 3.31
N SER A 107 24.41 6.75 2.69
CA SER A 107 24.03 7.93 1.90
C SER A 107 23.27 7.56 0.60
N GLY A 108 22.96 6.27 0.41
CA GLY A 108 22.25 5.71 -0.72
C GLY A 108 20.75 5.97 -0.67
N GLY A 109 20.37 7.25 -0.59
CA GLY A 109 19.00 7.68 -0.87
C GLY A 109 18.53 7.00 -2.16
N THR A 110 17.30 6.48 -2.14
CA THR A 110 16.61 5.89 -3.30
C THR A 110 17.04 6.63 -4.55
N ARG A 111 17.88 5.97 -5.37
CA ARG A 111 18.49 6.57 -6.56
C ARG A 111 17.35 7.21 -7.33
N ASN A 112 17.45 8.53 -7.54
CA ASN A 112 16.39 9.48 -7.91
C ASN A 112 15.81 9.22 -9.32
N GLY A 113 15.41 7.98 -9.58
CA GLY A 113 14.86 7.49 -10.83
C GLY A 113 13.36 7.35 -10.67
N TYR A 114 12.61 8.07 -11.50
CA TYR A 114 11.17 7.91 -11.57
C TYR A 114 10.80 6.46 -11.89
N LEU A 115 9.73 5.98 -11.24
CA LEU A 115 9.18 4.66 -11.55
C LEU A 115 8.70 4.63 -13.00
N ARG A 116 9.15 3.62 -13.75
CA ARG A 116 8.77 3.51 -15.16
C ARG A 116 7.29 3.15 -15.28
N ARG A 117 6.49 4.07 -15.81
CA ARG A 117 5.06 3.85 -16.12
C ARG A 117 4.88 2.55 -16.89
N SER A 118 4.14 1.62 -16.30
CA SER A 118 3.82 0.33 -16.90
C SER A 118 2.60 -0.27 -16.23
N ARG A 119 1.97 -1.26 -16.88
CA ARG A 119 0.86 -2.01 -16.26
C ARG A 119 1.24 -2.66 -14.93
N TYR A 120 2.50 -3.07 -14.79
CA TYR A 120 3.05 -3.70 -13.59
C TYR A 120 3.16 -2.69 -12.45
N LEU A 121 3.59 -1.47 -12.74
CA LEU A 121 3.60 -0.39 -11.76
C LEU A 121 2.17 -0.12 -11.27
N THR A 122 1.19 0.01 -12.17
CA THR A 122 -0.23 0.20 -11.80
C THR A 122 -0.70 -0.86 -10.81
N ILE A 123 -0.37 -2.12 -11.05
CA ILE A 123 -0.76 -3.24 -10.18
C ILE A 123 -0.05 -3.18 -8.83
N ALA A 124 1.26 -2.92 -8.82
CA ALA A 124 2.00 -2.79 -7.58
C ALA A 124 1.48 -1.62 -6.72
N ILE A 125 1.08 -0.52 -7.34
CA ILE A 125 0.43 0.60 -6.65
C ILE A 125 -0.94 0.19 -6.11
N LEU A 126 -1.73 -0.60 -6.85
CA LEU A 126 -2.98 -1.15 -6.30
C LEU A 126 -2.71 -2.06 -5.10
N TYR A 127 -1.69 -2.93 -5.17
CA TYR A 127 -1.30 -3.80 -4.06
C TYR A 127 -0.91 -2.99 -2.83
N ALA A 128 -0.14 -1.90 -3.02
CA ALA A 128 0.25 -1.00 -1.95
C ALA A 128 -0.94 -0.24 -1.36
N ALA A 129 -1.88 0.21 -2.20
CA ALA A 129 -3.13 0.83 -1.75
C ALA A 129 -4.00 -0.15 -0.97
N HIS A 130 -4.13 -1.40 -1.44
CA HIS A 130 -4.87 -2.44 -0.73
C HIS A 130 -4.21 -2.77 0.62
N ALA A 131 -2.88 -2.91 0.66
CA ALA A 131 -2.13 -3.10 1.90
C ALA A 131 -2.40 -1.98 2.92
N LEU A 132 -2.50 -0.72 2.48
CA LEU A 132 -2.87 0.40 3.33
C LEU A 132 -4.35 0.39 3.74
N SER A 133 -5.25 -0.07 2.87
CA SER A 133 -6.68 -0.11 3.20
C SER A 133 -6.96 -1.01 4.39
N ILE A 134 -6.32 -2.18 4.50
CA ILE A 134 -6.55 -3.14 5.59
C ILE A 134 -6.44 -2.47 6.98
N PRO A 135 -5.30 -1.84 7.35
CA PRO A 135 -5.17 -1.18 8.64
C PRO A 135 -6.03 0.08 8.78
N VAL A 136 -6.35 0.79 7.68
CA VAL A 136 -7.30 1.91 7.71
C VAL A 136 -8.70 1.45 8.13
N ARG A 137 -9.18 0.35 7.53
CA ARG A 137 -10.50 -0.25 7.82
C ARG A 137 -10.61 -0.79 9.24
N LEU A 138 -9.54 -1.39 9.74
CA LEU A 138 -9.46 -1.88 11.12
C LEU A 138 -9.46 -0.73 12.13
N GLY A 139 -9.16 0.49 11.68
CA GLY A 139 -9.05 1.67 12.50
C GLY A 139 -7.60 1.94 12.85
N VAL A 140 -7.01 2.92 12.17
CA VAL A 140 -5.60 3.34 12.38
C VAL A 140 -5.30 3.57 13.87
N GLU A 141 -6.23 4.18 14.60
CA GLU A 141 -6.04 4.50 16.02
C GLU A 141 -6.13 3.28 16.94
N LEU A 142 -6.92 2.27 16.57
CA LEU A 142 -6.98 1.00 17.27
C LEU A 142 -5.62 0.29 17.12
N ILE A 143 -5.17 0.14 15.88
CA ILE A 143 -3.87 -0.46 15.55
C ILE A 143 -2.71 0.25 16.26
N ALA A 144 -2.74 1.59 16.30
CA ALA A 144 -1.72 2.38 16.95
C ALA A 144 -1.71 2.26 18.50
N ARG A 145 -2.67 1.56 19.11
CA ARG A 145 -2.80 1.41 20.57
C ARG A 145 -2.86 -0.03 21.05
N THR A 146 -3.10 -0.99 20.17
CA THR A 146 -3.31 -2.40 20.54
C THR A 146 -2.35 -3.33 19.82
N TYR A 147 -2.00 -4.43 20.47
CA TYR A 147 -1.32 -5.55 19.82
C TYR A 147 -2.25 -6.21 18.79
N ILE A 148 -1.71 -6.52 17.60
CA ILE A 148 -2.44 -7.21 16.53
C ILE A 148 -1.84 -8.61 16.32
N PRO A 149 -2.59 -9.68 16.59
CA PRO A 149 -2.04 -11.04 16.62
C PRO A 149 -1.62 -11.59 15.26
N PHE A 150 -2.17 -11.06 14.15
CA PHE A 150 -1.79 -11.48 12.80
C PHE A 150 -0.71 -10.59 12.17
N TRP A 151 -0.25 -9.53 12.86
CA TRP A 151 0.83 -8.68 12.35
C TRP A 151 2.16 -9.43 12.45
N SER A 152 2.73 -9.77 11.30
CA SER A 152 3.98 -10.52 11.20
C SER A 152 5.12 -9.66 10.66
N ILE A 153 6.36 -10.16 10.72
CA ILE A 153 7.50 -9.47 10.10
C ILE A 153 7.32 -9.26 8.58
N GLU A 154 6.62 -10.18 7.90
CA GLU A 154 6.27 -10.04 6.49
C GLU A 154 5.35 -8.84 6.25
N HIS A 155 4.40 -8.58 7.16
CA HIS A 155 3.54 -7.39 7.11
C HIS A 155 4.37 -6.11 7.28
N SER A 156 5.32 -6.11 8.23
CA SER A 156 6.22 -4.98 8.46
C SER A 156 7.04 -4.64 7.22
N LEU A 157 7.67 -5.66 6.62
CA LEU A 157 8.50 -5.52 5.42
C LEU A 157 7.67 -5.09 4.21
N CYS A 158 6.52 -5.72 3.99
CA CYS A 158 5.66 -5.39 2.86
C CYS A 158 5.11 -3.97 2.98
N SER A 159 4.65 -3.58 4.17
CA SER A 159 4.15 -2.23 4.43
C SER A 159 5.22 -1.17 4.18
N PHE A 160 6.48 -1.44 4.57
CA PHE A 160 7.61 -0.56 4.26
C PHE A 160 7.82 -0.39 2.74
N ASP A 161 7.84 -1.50 2.01
CA ASP A 161 7.98 -1.48 0.55
C ASP A 161 6.78 -0.76 -0.10
N CYS A 162 5.55 -1.01 0.36
CA CYS A 162 4.32 -0.37 -0.12
C CYS A 162 4.32 1.14 0.11
N ALA A 163 4.66 1.59 1.31
CA ALA A 163 4.74 3.00 1.65
C ALA A 163 5.82 3.72 0.85
N THR A 164 6.99 3.10 0.69
CA THR A 164 8.08 3.63 -0.14
C THR A 164 7.65 3.75 -1.60
N LEU A 165 6.99 2.71 -2.14
CA LEU A 165 6.50 2.69 -3.51
C LEU A 165 5.45 3.79 -3.75
N LEU A 166 4.45 3.91 -2.86
CA LEU A 166 3.41 4.94 -2.95
C LEU A 166 4.02 6.34 -2.89
N ASN A 167 4.96 6.59 -1.99
CA ASN A 167 5.62 7.88 -1.84
C ASN A 167 6.40 8.27 -3.12
N ILE A 168 7.21 7.36 -3.68
CA ILE A 168 7.96 7.63 -4.93
C ILE A 168 6.99 7.86 -6.09
N TRP A 169 5.93 7.05 -6.18
CA TRP A 169 4.94 7.17 -7.24
C TRP A 169 4.16 8.50 -7.16
N LEU A 170 3.66 8.86 -5.99
CA LEU A 170 2.92 10.12 -5.76
C LEU A 170 3.81 11.33 -6.06
N LYS A 171 5.08 11.34 -5.63
CA LYS A 171 6.04 12.39 -6.01
C LYS A 171 6.23 12.50 -7.53
N GLY A 172 6.31 11.37 -8.24
CA GLY A 172 6.37 11.36 -9.70
C GLY A 172 5.09 11.91 -10.36
N LEU A 173 3.93 11.66 -9.76
CA LEU A 173 2.66 12.24 -10.22
C LEU A 173 2.61 13.75 -9.97
N VAL A 174 3.04 14.23 -8.81
CA VAL A 174 3.12 15.68 -8.49
C VAL A 174 3.90 16.41 -9.58
N ILE A 175 5.07 15.88 -9.97
CA ILE A 175 5.89 16.48 -11.03
C ILE A 175 5.15 16.47 -12.36
N THR A 176 4.50 15.37 -12.73
CA THR A 176 3.71 15.30 -13.97
C THR A 176 2.57 16.31 -13.97
N VAL A 177 1.84 16.44 -12.86
CA VAL A 177 0.71 17.38 -12.73
C VAL A 177 1.20 18.82 -12.77
N HIS A 178 2.38 19.11 -12.20
CA HIS A 178 2.98 20.43 -12.27
C HIS A 178 3.38 20.83 -13.70
N THR A 179 3.93 19.90 -14.49
CA THR A 179 4.40 20.21 -15.85
C THR A 179 3.30 20.14 -16.91
N ASN A 180 2.37 19.20 -16.79
CA ASN A 180 1.41 18.85 -17.84
C ASN A 180 -0.06 18.95 -17.38
N GLY A 181 -0.31 19.41 -16.16
CA GLY A 181 -1.64 19.38 -15.55
C GLY A 181 -2.16 17.95 -15.33
N MET A 182 -3.43 17.86 -14.94
CA MET A 182 -4.10 16.57 -14.75
C MET A 182 -4.20 15.74 -16.04
N ASP A 183 -4.11 16.35 -17.21
CA ASP A 183 -4.15 15.65 -18.50
C ASP A 183 -2.87 14.89 -18.81
N GLY A 184 -1.77 15.20 -18.12
CA GLY A 184 -0.55 14.39 -18.15
C GLY A 184 -0.69 13.01 -17.49
N LEU A 185 -1.74 12.79 -16.70
CA LEU A 185 -1.98 11.52 -16.00
C LEU A 185 -2.79 10.54 -16.83
N LYS A 186 -2.38 9.27 -16.83
CA LYS A 186 -3.14 8.16 -17.42
C LYS A 186 -4.45 7.93 -16.66
N LYS A 187 -5.47 7.40 -17.36
CA LYS A 187 -6.75 7.00 -16.73
C LYS A 187 -6.56 6.10 -15.52
N SER A 188 -5.63 5.14 -15.59
CA SER A 188 -5.30 4.26 -14.47
C SER A 188 -4.68 5.00 -13.28
N GLU A 189 -3.89 6.05 -13.51
CA GLU A 189 -3.27 6.84 -12.45
C GLU A 189 -4.33 7.71 -11.75
N LYS A 190 -5.22 8.35 -12.52
CA LYS A 190 -6.38 9.08 -11.96
C LYS A 190 -7.29 8.19 -11.12
N TRP A 191 -7.53 6.96 -11.59
CA TRP A 191 -8.31 5.96 -10.86
C TRP A 191 -7.63 5.54 -9.55
N LEU A 192 -6.32 5.24 -9.57
CA LEU A 192 -5.57 4.91 -8.35
C LEU A 192 -5.54 6.07 -7.34
N LEU A 193 -5.43 7.31 -7.81
CA LEU A 193 -5.55 8.50 -6.95
C LEU A 193 -6.94 8.59 -6.29
N SER A 194 -8.00 8.23 -7.02
CA SER A 194 -9.35 8.15 -6.44
C SER A 194 -9.40 7.12 -5.31
N ILE A 195 -8.83 5.92 -5.53
CA ILE A 195 -8.78 4.88 -4.49
C ILE A 195 -8.05 5.37 -3.24
N LEU A 196 -6.87 5.97 -3.40
CA LEU A 196 -6.12 6.50 -2.25
C LEU A 196 -6.86 7.64 -1.56
N THR A 197 -7.55 8.49 -2.32
CA THR A 197 -8.40 9.55 -1.76
C THR A 197 -9.52 8.97 -0.91
N ASP A 198 -10.18 7.91 -1.39
CA ASP A 198 -11.25 7.24 -0.66
C ASP A 198 -10.71 6.60 0.63
N ILE A 199 -9.57 5.90 0.56
CA ILE A 199 -8.88 5.34 1.74
C ILE A 199 -8.55 6.44 2.76
N ILE A 200 -7.99 7.58 2.33
CA ILE A 200 -7.63 8.67 3.25
C ILE A 200 -8.88 9.29 3.90
N LYS A 201 -9.98 9.43 3.15
CA LYS A 201 -11.24 9.99 3.67
C LYS A 201 -11.87 9.14 4.76
N GLU A 202 -11.51 7.88 4.87
CA GLU A 202 -11.97 6.99 5.94
C GLU A 202 -11.22 7.20 7.27
N THR A 203 -10.20 8.05 7.27
CA THR A 203 -9.34 8.30 8.43
C THR A 203 -9.60 9.67 9.05
N SER A 204 -9.01 9.94 10.22
CA SER A 204 -9.00 11.29 10.82
C SER A 204 -8.31 12.34 9.94
N PHE A 205 -7.57 11.93 8.90
CA PHE A 205 -6.88 12.82 7.97
C PHE A 205 -7.75 13.22 6.76
N ALA A 206 -9.05 12.90 6.74
CA ALA A 206 -9.94 13.22 5.63
C ALA A 206 -9.93 14.71 5.22
N GLN A 207 -9.86 15.61 6.20
CA GLN A 207 -9.84 17.07 5.98
C GLN A 207 -8.54 17.54 5.31
N ALA A 208 -7.44 16.80 5.49
CA ALA A 208 -6.14 17.17 4.93
C ALA A 208 -6.17 17.32 3.40
N LEU A 209 -7.08 16.63 2.70
CA LEU A 209 -7.22 16.74 1.24
C LEU A 209 -8.25 17.78 0.78
N GLY A 210 -9.16 18.20 1.67
CA GLY A 210 -10.29 19.09 1.34
C GLY A 210 -9.88 20.56 1.25
N ASP A 211 -8.95 20.99 2.09
CA ASP A 211 -8.58 22.41 2.26
C ASP A 211 -7.49 22.86 1.28
N VAL A 212 -7.00 21.96 0.42
CA VAL A 212 -5.88 22.23 -0.47
C VAL A 212 -6.35 22.64 -1.86
N GLU A 213 -6.09 23.91 -2.21
CA GLU A 213 -6.33 24.44 -3.54
C GLU A 213 -5.21 24.02 -4.52
N GLY A 214 -5.62 23.57 -5.71
CA GLY A 214 -4.71 23.16 -6.78
C GLY A 214 -4.40 21.65 -6.79
N GLU A 215 -4.46 21.05 -7.98
CA GLU A 215 -4.32 19.60 -8.17
C GLU A 215 -2.91 19.07 -7.84
N ALA A 216 -1.87 19.88 -8.12
CA ALA A 216 -0.49 19.55 -7.75
C ALA A 216 -0.32 19.53 -6.23
N SER A 217 -0.81 20.56 -5.54
CA SER A 217 -0.80 20.68 -4.08
C SER A 217 -1.58 19.55 -3.42
N ARG A 218 -2.74 19.16 -3.97
CA ARG A 218 -3.52 18.02 -3.48
C ARG A 218 -2.75 16.70 -3.60
N SER A 219 -2.04 16.50 -4.71
CA SER A 219 -1.22 15.30 -4.93
C SER A 219 -0.04 15.26 -3.95
N GLU A 220 0.57 16.40 -3.65
CA GLU A 220 1.65 16.51 -2.67
C GLU A 220 1.14 16.21 -1.26
N GLN A 221 -0.01 16.79 -0.90
CA GLN A 221 -0.64 16.55 0.39
C GLN A 221 -1.04 15.09 0.57
N MET A 222 -1.56 14.45 -0.48
CA MET A 222 -1.83 13.01 -0.47
C MET A 222 -0.57 12.19 -0.18
N SER A 223 0.56 12.54 -0.80
CA SER A 223 1.85 11.89 -0.52
C SER A 223 2.23 12.00 0.95
N LYS A 224 2.11 13.20 1.54
CA LYS A 224 2.40 13.43 2.96
C LYS A 224 1.45 12.62 3.85
N THR A 225 0.15 12.66 3.58
CA THR A 225 -0.86 11.96 4.37
C THR A 225 -0.68 10.44 4.33
N VAL A 226 -0.36 9.84 3.18
CA VAL A 226 -0.09 8.40 3.08
C VAL A 226 1.08 7.99 3.97
N VAL A 227 2.17 8.76 3.97
CA VAL A 227 3.33 8.48 4.83
C VAL A 227 2.97 8.63 6.31
N HIS A 228 2.19 9.67 6.67
CA HIS A 228 1.71 9.86 8.04
C HIS A 228 0.81 8.72 8.51
N LEU A 229 -0.06 8.19 7.65
CA LEU A 229 -0.90 7.05 7.96
C LEU A 229 -0.05 5.82 8.31
N TRP A 230 0.94 5.51 7.48
CA TRP A 230 1.87 4.41 7.77
C TRP A 230 2.65 4.66 9.07
N ALA A 231 3.16 5.87 9.32
CA ALA A 231 3.82 6.21 10.60
C ALA A 231 2.90 5.94 11.81
N ARG A 232 1.62 6.35 11.69
CA ARG A 232 0.63 6.15 12.76
C ARG A 232 0.33 4.67 12.98
N ILE A 233 0.14 3.89 11.91
CA ILE A 233 -0.07 2.43 11.97
C ILE A 233 1.10 1.75 12.71
N PHE A 234 2.34 2.15 12.41
CA PHE A 234 3.55 1.62 13.05
C PHE A 234 3.84 2.20 14.44
N SER A 235 2.99 3.10 14.96
CA SER A 235 3.12 3.63 16.33
C SER A 235 2.54 2.71 17.41
N GLY A 236 1.90 1.61 17.02
CA GLY A 236 1.31 0.62 17.92
C GLY A 236 2.31 -0.14 18.78
N ALA A 237 1.77 -0.87 19.76
CA ALA A 237 2.54 -1.84 20.55
C ALA A 237 2.87 -3.05 19.67
N HIS A 238 3.90 -2.89 18.84
CA HIS A 238 4.36 -3.91 17.92
C HIS A 238 5.39 -4.81 18.60
N VAL A 239 5.33 -6.11 18.28
CA VAL A 239 6.17 -7.14 18.93
C VAL A 239 7.58 -7.17 18.36
N TYR A 240 7.77 -6.76 17.10
CA TYR A 240 9.06 -6.91 16.44
C TYR A 240 9.84 -5.61 16.46
N GLU A 241 11.13 -5.68 16.80
CA GLU A 241 12.04 -4.52 16.79
C GLU A 241 12.08 -3.82 15.42
N ILE A 242 11.85 -4.58 14.34
CA ILE A 242 11.75 -4.06 12.98
C ILE A 242 10.65 -3.01 12.83
N ASP A 243 9.57 -3.09 13.60
CA ASP A 243 8.46 -2.13 13.52
C ASP A 243 8.90 -0.75 14.04
N ASN A 244 9.75 -0.71 15.08
CA ASN A 244 10.34 0.54 15.56
C ASN A 244 11.27 1.18 14.53
N VAL A 245 12.04 0.35 13.83
CA VAL A 245 12.93 0.78 12.74
C VAL A 245 12.08 1.38 11.60
N VAL A 246 11.07 0.65 11.12
CA VAL A 246 10.14 1.11 10.07
C VAL A 246 9.45 2.42 10.48
N LYS A 247 8.93 2.50 11.71
CA LYS A 247 8.32 3.71 12.25
C LYS A 247 9.27 4.91 12.16
N ALA A 248 10.49 4.79 12.67
CA ALA A 248 11.48 5.87 12.66
C ALA A 248 11.79 6.37 11.24
N ARG A 249 11.72 5.49 10.22
CA ARG A 249 11.85 5.89 8.82
C ARG A 249 10.64 6.66 8.32
N PHE A 250 9.42 6.23 8.67
CA PHE A 250 8.22 6.98 8.31
C PHE A 250 8.17 8.33 9.00
N ASP A 251 8.55 8.42 10.27
CA ASP A 251 8.62 9.69 11.00
C ASP A 251 9.57 10.67 10.30
N ARG A 252 10.75 10.22 9.85
CA ARG A 252 11.65 11.06 9.03
C ARG A 252 11.07 11.47 7.68
N LEU A 253 10.42 10.53 6.97
CA LEU A 253 9.78 10.84 5.68
C LEU A 253 8.60 11.79 5.82
N ALA A 254 7.92 11.75 6.96
CA ALA A 254 6.80 12.62 7.32
C ALA A 254 7.26 13.98 7.88
N GLY A 255 8.53 14.11 8.29
CA GLY A 255 9.04 15.30 8.98
C GLY A 255 8.63 15.38 10.45
N LEU A 256 8.30 14.24 11.07
CA LEU A 256 7.84 14.10 12.47
C LEU A 256 8.96 13.75 13.46
N SER A 257 10.21 13.72 13.00
CA SER A 257 11.36 13.43 13.89
C SER A 257 11.60 14.63 14.80
N GLN A 258 11.57 14.42 16.12
CA GLN A 258 12.19 15.37 17.04
C GLN A 258 13.70 15.20 16.93
N ASP A 259 14.41 16.32 16.76
CA ASP A 259 15.86 16.40 16.89
C ASP A 259 16.33 15.91 18.27
#